data_AF-A0AAU9VNQ5-F1
#
_entry.id   AF-A0AAU9VNQ5-F1
#
_cell.length_a   1.000
_cell.length_b   1.000
_cell.length_c   1.000
_cell.angle_alpha   90.00
_cell.angle_beta   90.00
_cell.angle_gamma   90.00
#
_symmetry.space_group_name_H-M   'P 1'
#
loop_
_entity.id
_entity.type
_entity.pdbx_description
1 polymer ?
#
loop_
_entity_poly.entity_id
_entity_poly.type
_entity_poly.pdbx_seq_one_letter_code
_entity_poly.pdbx_strand_id
1 'polypeptide(L)' 'KVKSQAEAKAGTTFNEFKAISYRTQLVAGTNYFVKVKVGDLSYVHLRIYKTLPHAGSTLELTAIKTELSEGDSLDYF' A
#
# COMPACT_ATOMS: atom_id res chain seq x y z
N LYS A 1 -3.02 -2.83 11.12
CA LYS A 1 -2.30 -3.99 10.52
C LYS A 1 -1.41 -3.58 9.35
N VAL A 2 -1.95 -2.93 8.30
CA VAL A 2 -1.15 -2.55 7.11
C VAL A 2 -0.04 -1.54 7.43
N LYS A 3 -0.30 -0.50 8.25
CA LYS A 3 0.73 0.47 8.68
C LYS A 3 1.95 -0.23 9.29
N SER A 4 1.75 -1.07 10.30
CA SER A 4 2.84 -1.78 10.98
C SER A 4 3.62 -2.70 10.05
N GLN A 5 2.95 -3.36 9.08
CA GLN A 5 3.64 -4.17 8.06
C GLN A 5 4.46 -3.31 7.10
N ALA A 6 3.93 -2.13 6.74
CA ALA A 6 4.60 -1.18 5.86
C ALA A 6 5.84 -0.58 6.54
N GLU A 7 5.76 -0.18 7.81
CA GLU A 7 6.88 0.31 8.60
C GLU A 7 7.97 -0.76 8.75
N ALA A 8 7.58 -2.01 9.06
CA ALA A 8 8.51 -3.13 9.15
C ALA A 8 9.23 -3.42 7.82
N LYS A 9 8.51 -3.36 6.68
CA LYS A 9 9.12 -3.54 5.35
C LYS A 9 9.95 -2.34 4.89
N ALA A 10 9.60 -1.13 5.32
CA ALA A 10 10.33 0.09 5.00
C ALA A 10 11.56 0.32 5.90
N GLY A 11 11.67 -0.39 7.02
CA GLY A 11 12.75 -0.21 7.99
C GLY A 11 12.68 1.11 8.76
N THR A 12 11.53 1.79 8.75
CA THR A 12 11.32 3.08 9.41
C THR A 12 9.88 3.23 9.88
N THR A 13 9.65 4.14 10.83
CA THR A 13 8.31 4.50 11.29
C THR A 13 7.73 5.64 10.45
N PHE A 14 6.41 5.72 10.38
CA PHE A 14 5.71 6.77 9.65
C PHE A 14 4.98 7.71 10.60
N ASN A 15 5.28 9.01 10.50
CA ASN A 15 4.67 10.05 11.32
C ASN A 15 3.18 10.21 10.99
N GLU A 16 2.81 10.03 9.74
CA GLU A 16 1.43 9.91 9.28
C GLU A 16 1.23 8.64 8.46
N PHE A 17 -0.02 8.28 8.14
CA PHE A 17 -0.30 7.14 7.29
C PHE A 17 -1.66 7.31 6.60
N LYS A 18 -1.73 8.28 5.71
CA LYS A 18 -2.97 8.72 5.06
C LYS A 18 -3.03 8.21 3.62
N ALA A 19 -4.01 7.38 3.30
CA ALA A 19 -4.27 6.99 1.92
C ALA A 19 -4.77 8.20 1.12
N ILE A 20 -4.16 8.45 -0.05
CA ILE A 20 -4.45 9.59 -0.92
C ILE A 20 -5.25 9.14 -2.15
N SER A 21 -4.81 8.05 -2.77
CA SER A 21 -5.48 7.46 -3.92
C SER A 21 -5.19 5.97 -3.99
N TYR A 22 -6.01 5.25 -4.75
CA TYR A 22 -5.78 3.83 -5.01
C TYR A 22 -6.18 3.44 -6.43
N ARG A 23 -5.61 2.35 -6.90
CA ARG A 23 -6.01 1.62 -8.10
C ARG A 23 -6.23 0.16 -7.74
N THR A 24 -7.06 -0.52 -8.52
CA THR A 24 -7.32 -1.95 -8.33
C THR A 24 -6.89 -2.76 -9.55
N GLN A 25 -6.53 -4.01 -9.32
CA GLN A 25 -6.31 -5.00 -10.35
C GLN A 25 -7.02 -6.29 -9.92
N LEU A 26 -7.96 -6.76 -10.75
CA LEU A 26 -8.71 -7.99 -10.51
C LEU A 26 -7.82 -9.20 -10.84
N VAL A 27 -7.81 -10.18 -9.94
CA VAL A 27 -7.11 -11.47 -10.09
C VAL A 27 -7.99 -12.57 -9.48
N ALA A 28 -7.44 -13.71 -9.07
CA ALA A 28 -8.12 -14.66 -8.16
C ALA A 28 -8.26 -14.08 -6.73
N GLY A 29 -8.78 -12.85 -6.64
CA GLY A 29 -8.70 -11.94 -5.50
C GLY A 29 -8.65 -10.50 -6.02
N THR A 30 -8.12 -9.56 -5.25
CA THR A 30 -7.95 -8.17 -5.72
C THR A 30 -6.63 -7.61 -5.21
N ASN A 31 -5.80 -7.11 -6.11
CA ASN A 31 -4.67 -6.27 -5.73
C ASN A 31 -5.14 -4.82 -5.63
N TYR A 32 -4.88 -4.19 -4.49
CA TYR A 32 -5.01 -2.76 -4.29
C TYR A 32 -3.62 -2.15 -4.33
N PHE A 33 -3.43 -1.20 -5.24
CA PHE A 33 -2.28 -0.31 -5.26
C PHE A 33 -2.71 0.97 -4.58
N VAL A 34 -2.03 1.38 -3.51
CA VAL A 34 -2.46 2.52 -2.69
C VAL A 34 -1.31 3.50 -2.54
N LYS A 35 -1.53 4.77 -2.90
CA LYS A 35 -0.62 5.87 -2.59
C LYS A 35 -0.93 6.38 -1.18
N VAL A 36 0.08 6.35 -0.32
CA VAL A 36 -0.04 6.73 1.09
C VAL A 36 0.95 7.84 1.41
N LYS A 37 0.46 8.92 2.00
CA LYS A 37 1.29 9.97 2.59
C LYS A 37 1.77 9.51 3.97
N VAL A 38 3.08 9.60 4.20
CA VAL A 38 3.75 9.10 5.41
C VAL A 38 4.55 10.18 6.17
N GLY A 39 4.65 11.38 5.59
CA GLY A 39 5.21 12.59 6.17
C GLY A 39 4.99 13.77 5.22
N ASP A 40 5.40 14.99 5.61
CA ASP A 40 5.04 16.24 4.93
C ASP A 40 5.18 16.21 3.40
N LEU A 41 6.28 15.66 2.88
CA LEU A 41 6.57 15.49 1.45
C LEU A 41 6.93 14.04 1.09
N SER A 42 6.63 13.09 1.98
CA SER A 42 7.05 11.70 1.86
C SER A 42 5.86 10.79 1.58
N TYR A 43 5.98 9.96 0.55
CA TYR A 43 4.94 9.04 0.11
C TYR A 43 5.50 7.63 -0.03
N VAL A 44 4.60 6.65 0.09
CA VAL A 44 4.86 5.24 -0.22
C VAL A 44 3.73 4.71 -1.09
N HIS A 45 4.04 3.77 -1.98
CA HIS A 45 3.04 3.01 -2.70
C HIS A 45 2.99 1.60 -2.11
N LEU A 46 1.79 1.14 -1.79
CA LEU A 46 1.53 -0.18 -1.22
C LEU A 46 0.86 -1.05 -2.27
N ARG A 47 1.25 -2.33 -2.31
CA ARG A 47 0.46 -3.38 -2.97
C ARG A 47 -0.12 -4.28 -1.89
N ILE A 48 -1.44 -4.28 -1.81
CA ILE A 48 -2.21 -5.04 -0.82
C ILE A 48 -3.04 -6.06 -1.57
N TYR A 49 -2.85 -7.33 -1.26
CA TYR A 49 -3.68 -8.41 -1.79
C TYR A 49 -4.86 -8.67 -0.86
N LYS A 50 -6.06 -8.74 -1.46
CA LYS A 50 -7.29 -9.17 -0.81
C LYS A 50 -7.71 -10.53 -1.36
N THR A 51 -7.85 -11.51 -0.49
CA THR A 51 -8.36 -12.84 -0.89
C THR A 51 -9.83 -12.78 -1.28
N LEU A 52 -10.29 -13.78 -2.04
CA LEU A 52 -11.69 -13.92 -2.40
C LEU A 52 -12.60 -14.10 -1.17
N PRO A 53 -13.90 -13.75 -1.25
CA PRO A 53 -14.81 -13.86 -0.12
C PRO A 53 -14.86 -15.24 0.53
N HIS A 54 -14.87 -16.31 -0.27
CA HIS A 54 -14.89 -17.70 0.22
C HIS A 54 -13.58 -18.12 0.90
N ALA A 55 -12.49 -17.37 0.68
CA ALA A 55 -11.18 -17.57 1.29
C ALA A 55 -10.94 -16.62 2.48
N GLY A 56 -11.99 -16.03 3.04
CA GLY A 56 -11.95 -15.25 4.28
C GLY A 56 -11.73 -13.75 4.13
N SER A 57 -11.65 -13.21 2.90
CA SER A 57 -11.48 -11.76 2.64
C SER A 57 -10.32 -11.11 3.41
N THR A 58 -9.21 -11.81 3.58
CA THR A 58 -8.06 -11.34 4.33
C THR A 58 -7.24 -10.33 3.51
N LEU A 59 -6.58 -9.40 4.20
CA LEU A 59 -5.69 -8.40 3.60
C LEU A 59 -4.24 -8.69 3.97
N GLU A 60 -3.37 -8.64 2.96
CA GLU A 60 -1.93 -8.84 3.10
C GLU A 60 -1.16 -7.77 2.32
N LEU A 61 -0.20 -7.12 2.96
CA LEU A 61 0.73 -6.22 2.26
C LEU A 61 1.81 -7.05 1.56
N THR A 62 1.69 -7.19 0.25
CA THR A 62 2.60 -8.02 -0.55
C THR A 62 3.85 -7.26 -0.97
N ALA A 63 3.75 -5.96 -1.27
CA ALA A 63 4.89 -5.12 -1.65
C ALA A 63 4.73 -3.66 -1.21
N ILE A 64 5.86 -2.95 -1.13
CA ILE A 64 5.94 -1.51 -0.84
C ILE A 64 7.02 -0.88 -1.73
N LYS A 65 6.77 0.33 -2.21
CA LYS A 65 7.77 1.25 -2.77
C LYS A 65 7.90 2.46 -1.84
N THR A 66 9.13 2.79 -1.48
CA THR A 66 9.50 3.90 -0.61
C THR A 66 10.13 5.04 -1.41
N GLU A 67 10.51 6.13 -0.74
CA GLU A 67 11.23 7.27 -1.33
C GLU A 67 10.46 7.94 -2.48
N LEU A 68 9.12 8.01 -2.35
CA LEU A 68 8.25 8.66 -3.33
C LEU A 68 7.81 10.04 -2.87
N SER A 69 7.41 10.84 -3.85
CA SER A 69 6.89 12.19 -3.72
C SER A 69 5.42 12.28 -4.16
N GLU A 70 4.82 13.47 -4.01
CA GLU A 70 3.44 13.71 -4.41
C GLU A 70 3.21 13.57 -5.93
N GLY A 71 4.22 13.88 -6.75
CA GLY A 71 4.13 13.80 -8.22
C GLY A 71 4.21 12.38 -8.78
N ASP A 72 4.69 11.41 -7.99
CA ASP A 72 4.88 10.04 -8.47
C ASP A 72 3.55 9.34 -8.75
N SER A 73 3.43 8.79 -9.97
CA SER A 73 2.23 8.10 -10.42
C SER A 73 2.09 6.72 -9.77
N LEU A 74 0.86 6.37 -9.42
CA LEU A 74 0.55 5.09 -8.78
C LEU A 74 0.44 3.97 -9.82
N ASP A 75 1.56 3.41 -10.25
CA ASP A 75 1.60 2.33 -11.25
C ASP A 75 1.63 0.92 -10.63
N TYR A 76 1.45 -0.11 -11.46
CA TYR A 76 1.52 -1.51 -11.03
C TYR A 76 2.98 -1.93 -10.77
N PHE A 77 3.20 -2.72 -9.72
CA PHE A 77 4.50 -3.27 -9.31
C PHE A 77 4.37 -4.53 -8.46
#